data_AF-A0A3N0HW20-F1
#
_entry.id   AF-A0A3N0HW20-F1
#
_cell.length_a   1.000
_cell.length_b   1.000
_cell.length_c   1.000
_cell.angle_alpha   90.00
_cell.angle_beta   90.00
_cell.angle_gamma   90.00
#
_symmetry.space_group_name_H-M   'P 1'
#
loop_
_entity.id
_entity.type
_entity.pdbx_description
1 polymer ?
#
loop_
_entity_poly.entity_id
_entity_poly.type
_entity_poly.pdbx_seq_one_letter_code
_entity_poly.pdbx_strand_id
1 'polypeptide(L)' 'MAYKNIKITKGSAGFGGPLIIEPNKHKNKVLCVTGQQISPVAQKIAEMTGCELVDGFKTTVPDDEVAVAVVNCG' A
#
# COMPACT_ATOMS: atom_id res chain seq x y z
N MET A 1 -18.60 3.22 -2.32
CA MET A 1 -17.45 2.34 -2.59
C MET A 1 -17.12 1.62 -1.29
N ALA A 2 -17.04 0.28 -1.30
CA ALA A 2 -16.70 -0.51 -0.12
C ALA A 2 -15.22 -0.87 -0.21
N TYR A 3 -14.43 -0.45 0.78
CA TYR A 3 -13.05 -0.87 0.92
C TYR A 3 -13.01 -2.32 1.39
N LYS A 4 -12.01 -3.08 0.94
CA LYS A 4 -11.81 -4.47 1.34
C LYS A 4 -10.59 -4.61 2.22
N ASN A 5 -10.76 -5.29 3.34
CA ASN A 5 -9.66 -5.64 4.21
C ASN A 5 -8.84 -6.74 3.55
N ILE A 6 -7.51 -6.61 3.61
CA ILE A 6 -6.60 -7.64 3.10
C ILE A 6 -5.58 -8.02 4.16
N LYS A 7 -5.13 -9.27 4.09
CA LYS A 7 -4.07 -9.80 4.95
C LYS A 7 -2.87 -10.11 4.09
N ILE A 8 -1.75 -9.48 4.40
CA ILE A 8 -0.46 -9.72 3.76
C ILE A 8 0.36 -10.62 4.67
N THR A 9 0.89 -11.70 4.10
CA THR A 9 1.79 -12.62 4.79
C THR A 9 3.15 -12.60 4.11
N LYS A 10 4.19 -12.75 4.92
CA LYS A 10 5.57 -12.81 4.41
C LYS A 10 5.76 -14.03 3.51
N GLY A 11 6.57 -13.88 2.46
CA GLY A 11 7.07 -15.01 1.68
C GLY A 11 8.09 -15.86 2.45
N SER A 12 8.67 -16.86 1.78
CA SER A 12 9.66 -17.78 2.36
C SER A 12 10.84 -17.06 3.03
N ALA A 13 11.41 -16.05 2.38
CA ALA A 13 12.50 -15.22 2.90
C ALA A 13 12.05 -13.90 3.55
N GLY A 14 10.74 -13.65 3.68
CA GLY A 14 10.23 -12.42 4.26
C GLY A 14 10.27 -12.40 5.79
N PHE A 15 10.23 -11.19 6.37
CA PHE A 15 10.21 -10.93 7.80
C PHE A 15 8.91 -10.22 8.22
N GLY A 16 8.48 -10.45 9.47
CA GLY A 16 7.27 -9.85 10.05
C GLY A 16 5.95 -10.43 9.57
N GLY A 17 4.85 -9.91 10.12
CA GLY A 17 3.49 -10.25 9.73
C GLY A 17 2.75 -11.23 10.67
N PRO A 18 1.45 -11.47 10.40
CA PRO A 18 0.68 -10.95 9.28
C PRO A 18 0.38 -9.44 9.39
N LEU A 19 0.49 -8.72 8.28
CA LEU A 19 0.07 -7.33 8.18
C LEU A 19 -1.38 -7.28 7.72
N ILE A 20 -2.26 -6.73 8.54
CA ILE A 20 -3.68 -6.57 8.23
C ILE A 20 -3.90 -5.12 7.81
N ILE A 21 -4.46 -4.92 6.62
CA ILE A 21 -4.79 -3.60 6.10
C ILE A 21 -6.31 -3.47 6.10
N GLU A 22 -6.80 -2.46 6.79
CA GLU A 22 -8.23 -2.17 6.97
C GLU A 22 -8.52 -0.75 6.48
N PRO A 23 -8.61 -0.56 5.15
CA PRO A 23 -8.80 0.76 4.59
C PRO A 23 -10.20 1.29 4.89
N ASN A 24 -10.30 2.60 5.03
CA ASN A 24 -11.55 3.31 5.27
C ASN A 24 -11.56 4.62 4.47
N LYS A 25 -12.64 5.41 4.56
CA LYS A 25 -12.80 6.65 3.77
C LYS A 25 -11.68 7.68 3.98
N HIS A 26 -11.05 7.70 5.15
CA HIS A 26 -9.96 8.61 5.49
C HIS A 26 -8.61 7.97 5.17
N LYS A 27 -8.44 6.69 5.55
CA LYS A 27 -7.24 5.89 5.33
C LYS A 27 -7.41 4.98 4.12
N ASN A 28 -7.30 5.54 2.92
CA ASN A 28 -7.56 4.86 1.65
C ASN A 28 -6.42 5.00 0.64
N LYS A 29 -5.22 5.40 1.06
CA LYS A 29 -4.09 5.61 0.15
C LYS A 29 -3.04 4.52 0.29
N VAL A 30 -2.65 3.94 -0.84
CA VAL A 30 -1.50 3.03 -0.96
C VAL A 30 -0.34 3.86 -1.48
N LEU A 31 0.63 4.15 -0.62
CA LEU A 31 1.79 4.94 -0.98
C LEU A 31 2.87 4.05 -1.58
N CYS A 32 3.31 4.33 -2.81
CA CYS A 32 4.37 3.59 -3.48
C CYS A 32 5.64 4.44 -3.52
N VAL A 33 6.69 3.99 -2.83
CA VAL A 33 8.00 4.65 -2.75
C VAL A 33 9.04 3.70 -3.34
N THR A 34 8.95 3.53 -4.66
CA THR A 34 9.83 2.65 -5.45
C THR A 34 10.46 3.48 -6.56
N GLY A 35 11.77 3.72 -6.48
CA GLY A 35 12.46 4.87 -7.12
C GLY A 35 12.43 5.04 -8.65
N GLN A 36 11.72 4.21 -9.41
CA GLN A 36 11.58 4.38 -10.87
C GLN A 36 10.17 4.17 -11.41
N GLN A 37 9.37 3.32 -10.77
CA GLN A 37 8.05 2.92 -11.26
C GLN A 37 7.19 2.37 -10.15
N ILE A 38 5.87 2.45 -10.31
CA ILE A 38 4.91 1.86 -9.39
C ILE A 38 5.16 0.35 -9.30
N SER A 39 5.33 -0.14 -8.08
CA SER A 39 5.51 -1.57 -7.82
C SER A 39 4.26 -2.36 -8.16
N PRO A 40 4.38 -3.54 -8.81
CA PRO A 40 3.24 -4.42 -9.04
C PRO A 40 2.57 -4.86 -7.73
N VAL A 41 3.31 -4.88 -6.62
CA VAL A 41 2.75 -5.16 -5.28
C VAL A 41 1.82 -4.03 -4.83
N ALA A 42 2.23 -2.77 -5.01
CA ALA A 42 1.41 -1.61 -4.65
C ALA A 42 0.13 -1.55 -5.50
N GLN A 43 0.26 -1.80 -6.80
CA GLN A 43 -0.88 -1.88 -7.71
C GLN A 43 -1.87 -2.98 -7.30
N LYS A 44 -1.37 -4.18 -6.99
CA LYS A 44 -2.21 -5.29 -6.54
C LYS A 44 -2.92 -5.00 -5.23
N ILE A 45 -2.24 -4.35 -4.27
CA ILE A 45 -2.87 -3.93 -3.02
C ILE A 45 -3.99 -2.92 -3.28
N ALA A 46 -3.74 -1.90 -4.09
CA ALA A 46 -4.75 -0.90 -4.45
C ALA A 46 -5.97 -1.53 -5.11
N GLU A 47 -5.77 -2.43 -6.08
CA GLU A 47 -6.85 -3.16 -6.76
C GLU A 47 -7.66 -4.05 -5.81
N MET A 48 -6.99 -4.80 -4.93
CA MET A 48 -7.65 -5.70 -3.98
C MET A 48 -8.44 -4.94 -2.91
N THR A 49 -7.92 -3.81 -2.45
CA THR A 49 -8.51 -3.01 -1.36
C THR A 49 -9.52 -1.98 -1.84
N GLY A 50 -9.44 -1.57 -3.11
CA GLY A 50 -10.17 -0.41 -3.66
C GLY A 50 -9.56 0.93 -3.23
N CYS A 51 -8.31 0.94 -2.77
CA CYS A 51 -7.59 2.16 -2.38
C CYS A 51 -7.04 2.93 -3.57
N GLU A 52 -6.78 4.21 -3.35
CA GLU A 52 -6.06 5.06 -4.31
C GLU A 52 -4.57 4.77 -4.25
N LEU A 53 -3.96 4.54 -5.40
CA LEU A 53 -2.52 4.30 -5.52
C LEU A 53 -1.80 5.63 -5.75
N VAL A 54 -0.88 5.98 -4.85
CA VAL A 54 -0.17 7.25 -4.85
C VAL A 54 1.32 7.00 -5.04
N ASP A 55 1.93 7.71 -5.98
CA ASP A 55 3.37 7.71 -6.20
C ASP A 55 4.06 8.68 -5.23
N GLY A 56 4.69 8.15 -4.20
CA GLY A 56 5.33 8.91 -3.13
C GLY A 56 6.60 9.66 -3.53
N PHE A 57 7.13 9.41 -4.74
CA PHE A 57 8.22 10.20 -5.31
C PHE A 57 7.72 11.43 -6.07
N LYS A 58 6.50 11.37 -6.62
CA LYS A 58 5.90 12.48 -7.39
C LYS A 58 5.06 13.40 -6.53
N THR A 59 4.41 12.86 -5.51
CA THR A 59 3.52 13.61 -4.63
C THR A 59 3.60 13.08 -3.20
N THR A 60 3.14 13.88 -2.25
CA THR A 60 3.07 13.50 -0.84
C THR A 60 1.63 13.64 -0.37
N VAL A 61 1.23 12.75 0.53
CA VAL A 61 -0.08 12.75 1.17
C VAL A 61 0.10 12.71 2.68
N PRO A 62 -0.85 13.23 3.46
CA PRO A 62 -0.80 13.13 4.91
C PRO A 62 -0.68 11.67 5.37
N ASP A 63 0.11 11.45 6.41
CA ASP A 63 0.37 10.13 6.97
C ASP A 63 -0.88 9.45 7.54
N ASP A 64 -1.85 10.23 8.02
CA ASP A 64 -3.15 9.73 8.50
C ASP A 64 -4.01 9.08 7.39
N GLU A 65 -3.82 9.51 6.14
CA GLU A 65 -4.55 9.00 4.98
C GLU A 65 -3.93 7.73 4.38
N VAL A 66 -2.69 7.39 4.78
CA VAL A 66 -1.95 6.25 4.25
C VAL A 66 -2.40 4.94 4.93
N ALA A 67 -2.98 4.05 4.13
CA ALA A 67 -3.35 2.70 4.56
C ALA A 67 -2.13 1.77 4.63
N VAL A 68 -1.23 1.90 3.67
CA VAL A 68 0.02 1.13 3.60
C VAL A 68 1.03 1.84 2.71
N ALA A 69 2.30 1.74 3.04
CA ALA A 69 3.40 2.15 2.19
C ALA A 69 4.17 0.93 1.66
N VAL A 70 4.43 0.92 0.36
CA VAL A 70 5.29 -0.05 -0.33
C VAL A 70 6.59 0.65 -0.68
N VAL A 71 7.65 0.31 0.04
CA VAL A 71 8.96 0.93 -0.11
C VAL A 71 9.93 -0.10 -0.70
N ASN A 72 10.68 0.29 -1.72
CA ASN A 72 11.78 -0.49 -2.27
C ASN A 72 12.96 0.44 -2.58
N CYS A 73 14.03 0.33 -1.79
CA CYS A 73 15.23 1.16 -1.90
C CYS A 73 16.36 0.55 -2.74
N GLY A 74 16.14 -0.64 -3.33
CA GLY A 74 17.20 -1.40 -4.00
C GLY A 74 17.96 -2.28 -3.02
#